data_AF-A0A1E4TX65-F1
#
_entry.id   AF-A0A1E4TX65-F1
#
_cell.length_a   1.000
_cell.length_b   1.000
_cell.length_c   1.000
_cell.angle_alpha   90.00
_cell.angle_beta   90.00
_cell.angle_gamma   90.00
#
_symmetry.space_group_name_H-M   'P 1'
#
loop_
_entity.id
_entity.type
_entity.pdbx_description
1 polymer ?
#
loop_
_entity_poly.entity_id
_entity_poly.type
_entity_poly.pdbx_seq_one_letter_code
_entity_poly.pdbx_strand_id
1 'polypeptide(L)'
;MDQSQQSKKLVEHYLLSKSSFKTIITKDQFKLQVNKVNKSVDDSTIDELYNLLAFQNNKRVKEISRAIKQDFQISDINKDLTNKTANINTNASFSGEEEFLLQSADKETLESVVQELELLNDCLGKEIQIVESQSSQILQNINSTIDELSDLKYGKLLFMSSIEEACKSLENLEQNIINKVSI
;
A
#
# COMPACT_ATOMS: atom_id res chain seq x y z
N MET A 1 -11.86 32.25 7.52
CA MET A 1 -11.72 30.80 7.74
C MET A 1 -11.96 30.12 6.40
N ASP A 2 -10.95 29.48 5.84
CA ASP A 2 -11.03 28.88 4.50
C ASP A 2 -12.09 27.79 4.41
N GLN A 3 -12.98 27.88 3.42
CA GLN A 3 -13.98 26.86 3.12
C GLN A 3 -13.34 25.47 2.89
N SER A 4 -12.10 25.42 2.38
CA SER A 4 -11.30 24.18 2.22
C SER A 4 -11.01 23.49 3.57
N GLN A 5 -10.70 24.28 4.60
CA GLN A 5 -10.45 23.73 5.94
C GLN A 5 -11.74 23.27 6.62
N GLN A 6 -12.88 23.89 6.31
CA GLN A 6 -14.19 23.49 6.83
C GLN A 6 -14.66 22.18 6.18
N SER A 7 -14.52 22.03 4.86
CA SER A 7 -14.86 20.79 4.16
C SER A 7 -13.96 19.63 4.57
N LYS A 8 -12.65 19.85 4.74
CA LYS A 8 -11.73 18.85 5.30
C LYS A 8 -12.17 18.37 6.68
N LYS A 9 -12.44 19.31 7.59
CA LYS A 9 -12.90 18.98 8.95
C LYS A 9 -14.24 18.24 8.93
N LEU A 10 -15.14 18.58 8.01
CA LEU A 10 -16.43 17.90 7.86
C LEU A 10 -16.25 16.45 7.39
N VAL A 11 -15.42 16.22 6.37
CA VAL A 11 -15.14 14.89 5.82
C VAL A 11 -14.38 14.03 6.84
N GLU A 12 -13.36 14.59 7.50
CA GLU A 12 -12.64 13.92 8.59
C GLU A 12 -13.62 13.56 9.73
N HIS A 13 -14.48 14.49 10.14
CA HIS A 13 -15.44 14.22 11.20
C HIS A 13 -16.48 13.15 10.78
N TYR A 14 -17.00 13.22 9.56
CA TYR A 14 -17.98 12.25 9.05
C TYR A 14 -17.40 10.83 8.94
N LEU A 15 -16.17 10.71 8.42
CA LEU A 15 -15.54 9.42 8.17
C LEU A 15 -14.75 8.84 9.35
N LEU A 16 -14.38 9.67 10.35
CA LEU A 16 -13.48 9.26 11.45
C LEU A 16 -14.12 9.30 12.84
N SER A 17 -15.22 10.05 13.06
CA SER A 17 -15.79 10.26 14.42
C SER A 17 -16.37 9.02 15.08
N LYS A 18 -16.77 8.00 14.30
CA LYS A 18 -17.31 6.72 14.79
C LYS A 18 -16.47 5.50 14.40
N SER A 19 -15.24 5.73 13.97
CA SER A 19 -14.47 4.73 13.23
C SER A 19 -13.55 3.92 14.13
N SER A 20 -13.40 4.31 15.39
CA SER A 20 -12.72 3.51 16.40
C SER A 20 -13.52 2.23 16.67
N PHE A 21 -12.86 1.08 16.52
CA PHE A 21 -13.48 -0.22 16.75
C PHE A 21 -14.09 -0.34 18.15
N LYS A 22 -13.44 0.27 19.15
CA LYS A 22 -13.90 0.31 20.55
C LYS A 22 -15.21 1.08 20.73
N THR A 23 -15.49 2.03 19.85
CA THR A 23 -16.73 2.83 19.85
C THR A 23 -17.88 2.08 19.17
N ILE A 24 -17.56 1.18 18.22
CA ILE A 24 -18.54 0.34 17.51
C ILE A 24 -18.92 -0.87 18.35
N ILE A 25 -17.94 -1.54 18.96
CA ILE A 25 -18.16 -2.70 19.81
C ILE A 25 -17.16 -2.70 20.97
N THR A 26 -17.69 -2.73 22.18
CA THR A 26 -16.87 -2.90 23.38
C THR A 26 -16.42 -4.35 23.52
N LYS A 27 -15.29 -4.57 24.18
CA LYS A 27 -14.72 -5.91 24.40
C LYS A 27 -15.73 -6.84 25.09
N ASP A 28 -16.48 -6.32 26.04
CA ASP A 28 -17.49 -7.07 26.80
C ASP A 28 -18.69 -7.46 25.93
N GLN A 29 -19.15 -6.57 25.06
CA GLN A 29 -20.20 -6.87 24.08
C GLN A 29 -19.74 -7.92 23.05
N PHE A 30 -18.49 -7.83 22.61
CA PHE A 30 -17.90 -8.82 21.70
C PHE A 30 -17.81 -10.20 22.35
N LYS A 31 -17.32 -10.28 23.59
CA LYS A 31 -17.29 -11.53 24.37
C LYS A 31 -18.69 -12.13 24.52
N LEU A 32 -19.70 -11.31 24.83
CA LEU A 32 -21.08 -11.75 24.93
C LEU A 32 -21.63 -12.31 23.60
N GLN A 33 -21.28 -11.72 22.46
CA GLN A 33 -21.69 -12.22 21.14
C GLN A 33 -20.98 -13.51 20.75
N VAL A 34 -19.68 -13.63 21.01
CA VAL A 34 -18.93 -14.85 20.73
C VAL A 34 -19.41 -16.00 21.62
N ASN A 35 -19.61 -15.76 22.91
CA ASN A 35 -20.09 -16.78 23.85
C ASN A 35 -21.56 -17.19 23.60
N LYS A 36 -22.36 -16.37 22.91
CA LYS A 36 -23.69 -16.76 22.43
C LYS A 36 -23.63 -17.77 21.28
N VAL A 37 -22.66 -17.61 20.38
CA VAL A 37 -22.51 -18.46 19.19
C VAL A 37 -21.71 -19.72 19.53
N ASN A 38 -20.72 -19.61 20.41
CA ASN A 38 -19.81 -20.70 20.74
C ASN A 38 -19.32 -20.58 22.18
N LYS A 39 -19.82 -21.46 23.07
CA LYS A 39 -19.50 -21.45 24.51
C LYS A 39 -18.14 -22.07 24.86
N SER A 40 -17.49 -22.73 23.91
CA SER A 40 -16.27 -23.52 24.14
C SER A 40 -14.98 -22.78 23.75
N VAL A 41 -15.06 -21.50 23.37
CA VAL A 41 -13.89 -20.73 22.93
C VAL A 41 -13.21 -20.15 24.16
N ASP A 42 -11.89 -20.34 24.26
CA ASP A 42 -11.09 -19.79 25.34
C ASP A 42 -11.08 -18.27 25.31
N ASP A 43 -11.12 -17.65 26.50
CA ASP A 43 -11.13 -16.20 26.65
C ASP A 43 -9.90 -15.52 26.00
N SER A 44 -8.77 -16.23 25.90
CA SER A 44 -7.55 -15.78 25.24
C SER A 44 -7.72 -15.63 23.72
N THR A 45 -8.40 -16.57 23.07
CA THR A 45 -8.64 -16.53 21.62
C THR A 45 -9.65 -15.44 21.25
N ILE A 46 -10.64 -15.20 22.12
CA ILE A 46 -11.58 -14.08 21.95
C ILE A 46 -10.87 -12.74 22.06
N ASP A 47 -9.93 -12.62 22.99
CA ASP A 47 -9.11 -11.43 23.18
C ASP A 47 -8.18 -11.17 21.99
N GLU A 48 -7.52 -12.21 21.46
CA GLU A 48 -6.72 -12.13 20.24
C GLU A 48 -7.56 -11.68 19.05
N LEU A 49 -8.72 -12.29 18.84
CA LEU A 49 -9.62 -11.95 17.74
C LEU A 49 -10.10 -10.49 17.86
N TYR A 50 -10.52 -10.06 19.05
CA TYR A 50 -10.92 -8.68 19.29
C TYR A 50 -9.79 -7.69 18.96
N ASN A 51 -8.56 -8.00 19.40
CA ASN A 51 -7.39 -7.17 19.13
C ASN A 51 -7.03 -7.15 17.64
N LEU A 52 -7.17 -8.28 16.94
CA LEU A 52 -6.93 -8.39 15.50
C LEU A 52 -7.92 -7.53 14.70
N LEU A 53 -9.22 -7.62 15.00
CA LEU A 53 -10.26 -6.80 14.37
C LEU A 53 -10.07 -5.32 14.68
N ALA A 54 -9.73 -4.98 15.94
CA ALA A 54 -9.41 -3.61 16.32
C ALA A 54 -8.21 -3.06 15.53
N PHE A 55 -7.17 -3.88 15.36
CA PHE A 55 -5.97 -3.52 14.59
C PHE A 55 -6.30 -3.31 13.10
N GLN A 56 -7.04 -4.22 12.47
CA GLN A 56 -7.45 -4.10 11.07
C GLN A 56 -8.30 -2.85 10.83
N ASN A 57 -9.25 -2.57 11.72
CA ASN A 57 -10.08 -1.39 11.60
C ASN A 57 -9.25 -0.10 11.77
N ASN A 58 -8.34 -0.07 12.76
CA ASN A 58 -7.41 1.05 12.93
C ASN A 58 -6.49 1.25 11.73
N LYS A 59 -6.06 0.18 11.05
CA LYS A 59 -5.27 0.25 9.82
C LYS A 59 -6.07 0.94 8.70
N ARG A 60 -7.31 0.52 8.47
CA ARG A 60 -8.22 1.14 7.49
C ARG A 60 -8.49 2.62 7.79
N VAL A 61 -8.73 2.95 9.05
CA VAL A 61 -8.95 4.35 9.48
C VAL A 61 -7.70 5.21 9.21
N LYS A 62 -6.49 4.68 9.41
CA LYS A 62 -5.25 5.38 9.08
C LYS A 62 -5.07 5.58 7.58
N GLU A 63 -5.40 4.58 6.76
CA GLU A 63 -5.37 4.67 5.30
C GLU A 63 -6.33 5.73 4.78
N ILE A 64 -7.58 5.74 5.28
CA ILE A 64 -8.58 6.75 4.92
C ILE A 64 -8.13 8.16 5.35
N SER A 65 -7.59 8.32 6.56
CA SER A 65 -7.05 9.61 7.01
C SER A 65 -5.87 10.09 6.14
N ARG A 66 -5.04 9.17 5.65
CA ARG A 66 -3.94 9.50 4.72
C ARG A 66 -4.47 9.94 3.35
N ALA A 67 -5.46 9.23 2.82
CA ALA A 67 -6.10 9.58 1.54
C ALA A 67 -6.74 10.97 1.59
N ILE A 68 -7.53 11.26 2.64
CA ILE A 68 -8.11 12.59 2.85
C ILE A 68 -7.01 13.66 2.89
N LYS A 69 -5.90 13.43 3.59
CA LYS A 69 -4.80 14.41 3.61
C LYS A 69 -4.16 14.64 2.25
N GLN A 70 -4.00 13.59 1.44
CA GLN A 70 -3.43 13.69 0.10
C GLN A 70 -4.38 14.42 -0.86
N ASP A 71 -5.66 14.09 -0.86
CA ASP A 71 -6.66 14.70 -1.75
C ASP A 71 -6.80 16.22 -1.49
N PHE A 72 -6.81 16.61 -0.21
CA PHE A 72 -6.86 18.03 0.15
C PHE A 72 -5.53 18.77 -0.11
N GLN A 73 -4.38 18.10 -0.01
CA GLN A 73 -3.08 18.70 -0.39
C GLN A 73 -3.00 18.95 -1.90
N ILE A 74 -3.48 18.01 -2.71
CA ILE A 74 -3.55 18.16 -4.17
C ILE A 74 -4.52 19.30 -4.53
N SER A 75 -5.66 19.40 -3.82
CA SER A 75 -6.62 20.49 -4.02
C SER A 75 -6.09 21.87 -3.62
N ASP A 76 -5.32 21.97 -2.53
CA ASP A 76 -4.69 23.23 -2.11
C ASP A 76 -3.56 23.66 -3.08
N ILE A 77 -2.78 22.70 -3.61
CA ILE A 77 -1.79 22.96 -4.70
C ILE A 77 -2.49 23.50 -5.95
N ASN A 78 -3.62 22.92 -6.34
CA ASN A 78 -4.41 23.38 -7.49
C ASN A 78 -5.01 24.78 -7.26
N LYS A 79 -5.41 25.13 -6.02
CA LYS A 79 -5.89 26.48 -5.68
C LYS A 79 -4.80 27.56 -5.69
N ASP A 80 -3.58 27.22 -5.26
CA ASP A 80 -2.44 28.15 -5.34
C ASP A 80 -2.02 28.40 -6.79
N LEU A 81 -2.18 27.41 -7.68
CA LEU A 81 -1.95 27.56 -9.11
C LEU A 81 -3.00 28.47 -9.77
N THR A 82 -4.28 28.33 -9.42
CA THR A 82 -5.37 29.20 -9.95
C THR A 82 -5.27 30.65 -9.46
N ASN A 83 -4.79 30.87 -8.23
CA ASN A 83 -4.63 32.23 -7.68
C ASN A 83 -3.41 32.96 -8.25
N LYS A 84 -2.35 32.24 -8.65
CA LYS A 84 -1.18 32.81 -9.31
C LYS A 84 -1.46 33.27 -10.74
N THR A 85 -2.33 32.58 -11.46
CA THR A 85 -2.78 32.98 -12.81
C THR A 85 -3.79 34.13 -12.78
N ALA A 86 -4.62 34.24 -11.74
CA ALA A 86 -5.58 35.35 -11.59
C ALA A 86 -4.93 36.73 -11.35
N ASN A 87 -3.72 36.79 -10.78
CA ASN A 87 -3.06 38.06 -10.42
C ASN A 87 -2.24 38.71 -11.56
N ILE A 88 -2.19 38.11 -12.76
CA ILE A 88 -1.38 38.62 -13.88
C ILE A 88 -2.18 39.58 -14.81
N ASN A 89 -3.52 39.63 -14.70
CA ASN A 89 -4.36 40.36 -15.66
C ASN A 89 -5.27 41.45 -15.05
N THR A 90 -4.73 42.32 -14.18
CA THR A 90 -5.45 43.52 -13.69
C THR A 90 -4.99 44.82 -14.37
N ASN A 91 -4.90 44.84 -15.70
CA ASN A 91 -4.68 46.07 -16.48
C ASN A 91 -5.46 46.02 -17.81
N ALA A 92 -6.79 46.07 -17.76
CA ALA A 92 -7.58 46.45 -18.94
C ALA A 92 -8.89 47.10 -18.49
N SER A 93 -8.91 48.44 -18.53
CA SER A 93 -10.14 49.21 -18.57
C SER A 93 -10.85 48.93 -19.90
N PHE A 94 -12.08 48.42 -19.87
CA PHE A 94 -13.00 48.68 -20.98
C PHE A 94 -14.46 48.68 -20.55
N SER A 95 -15.10 49.80 -20.90
CA SER A 95 -16.49 50.20 -20.77
C SER A 95 -17.40 49.35 -21.65
N GLY A 96 -18.61 49.04 -21.19
CA GLY A 96 -19.69 48.53 -22.06
C GLY A 96 -20.68 47.67 -21.31
N GLU A 97 -21.79 48.28 -20.91
CA GLU A 97 -22.94 47.66 -20.29
C GLU A 97 -23.64 46.69 -21.26
N GLU A 98 -24.32 45.68 -20.69
CA GLU A 98 -25.29 44.78 -21.35
C GLU A 98 -24.79 43.50 -22.06
N GLU A 99 -24.09 42.59 -21.37
CA GLU A 99 -24.17 41.13 -21.69
C GLU A 99 -23.68 40.18 -20.57
N PHE A 100 -23.84 40.54 -19.30
CA PHE A 100 -23.15 39.86 -18.18
C PHE A 100 -23.75 38.52 -17.71
N LEU A 101 -24.70 37.88 -18.40
CA LEU A 101 -25.36 36.67 -17.85
C LEU A 101 -25.10 35.35 -18.58
N LEU A 102 -24.24 35.31 -19.60
CA LEU A 102 -23.95 34.05 -20.33
C LEU A 102 -22.46 33.75 -20.61
N GLN A 103 -21.51 34.55 -20.13
CA GLN A 103 -20.07 34.36 -20.42
C GLN A 103 -19.23 33.73 -19.30
N SER A 104 -19.82 33.37 -18.14
CA SER A 104 -19.10 32.67 -17.07
C SER A 104 -19.20 31.14 -17.17
N ALA A 105 -19.51 30.61 -18.36
CA ALA A 105 -19.32 29.20 -18.67
C ALA A 105 -17.99 29.08 -19.42
N ASP A 106 -16.95 28.72 -18.67
CA ASP A 106 -15.83 27.87 -19.08
C ASP A 106 -15.58 27.81 -20.58
N LYS A 107 -14.89 28.82 -21.11
CA LYS A 107 -14.06 28.61 -22.30
C LYS A 107 -12.67 28.27 -21.81
N GLU A 108 -12.48 27.02 -21.39
CA GLU A 108 -11.14 26.42 -21.43
C GLU A 108 -10.63 26.65 -22.86
N THR A 109 -9.58 27.45 -22.99
CA THR A 109 -8.94 27.63 -24.29
C THR A 109 -8.33 26.29 -24.69
N LEU A 110 -8.29 25.97 -25.98
CA LEU A 110 -7.64 24.76 -26.48
C LEU A 110 -6.20 24.62 -25.94
N GLU A 111 -5.53 25.76 -25.74
CA GLU A 111 -4.22 25.87 -25.10
C GLU A 111 -4.20 25.30 -23.67
N SER A 112 -5.22 25.59 -22.85
CA SER A 112 -5.36 25.07 -21.48
C SER A 112 -5.53 23.56 -21.48
N VAL A 113 -6.36 23.04 -22.39
CA VAL A 113 -6.60 21.58 -22.52
C VAL A 113 -5.33 20.87 -23.00
N VAL A 114 -4.58 21.47 -23.92
CA VAL A 114 -3.30 20.92 -24.39
C VAL A 114 -2.28 20.86 -23.25
N GLN A 115 -2.17 21.92 -22.45
CA GLN A 115 -1.27 21.94 -21.29
C GLN A 115 -1.67 20.90 -20.22
N GLU A 116 -2.97 20.73 -19.96
CA GLU A 116 -3.45 19.70 -19.05
C GLU A 116 -3.18 18.28 -19.57
N LEU A 117 -3.32 18.06 -20.89
CA LEU A 117 -2.99 16.78 -21.52
C LEU A 117 -1.49 16.48 -21.49
N GLU A 118 -0.63 17.49 -21.67
CA GLU A 118 0.83 17.34 -21.54
C GLU A 118 1.21 16.98 -20.09
N LEU A 119 0.62 17.66 -19.10
CA LEU A 119 0.82 17.34 -17.69
C LEU A 119 0.30 15.95 -17.32
N LEU A 120 -0.85 15.55 -17.86
CA LEU A 120 -1.39 14.21 -17.68
C LEU A 120 -0.48 13.15 -18.30
N ASN A 121 0.06 13.41 -19.49
CA ASN A 121 0.99 12.51 -20.17
C ASN A 121 2.29 12.34 -19.36
N ASP A 122 2.83 13.43 -18.79
CA ASP A 122 4.00 13.37 -17.91
C ASP A 122 3.73 12.60 -16.62
N CYS A 123 2.53 12.76 -16.03
CA CYS A 123 2.12 12.00 -14.85
C CYS A 123 1.99 10.51 -15.14
N LEU A 124 1.34 10.16 -16.26
CA LEU A 124 1.22 8.77 -16.70
C LEU A 124 2.58 8.15 -17.04
N GLY A 125 3.48 8.91 -17.68
CA GLY A 125 4.85 8.48 -17.95
C GLY A 125 5.63 8.13 -16.66
N LYS A 126 5.49 8.95 -15.62
CA LYS A 126 6.09 8.67 -14.30
C LYS A 126 5.46 7.46 -13.63
N GLU A 127 4.15 7.30 -13.73
CA GLU A 127 3.45 6.15 -13.15
C GLU A 127 3.86 4.84 -13.84
N ILE A 128 3.97 4.84 -15.17
CA ILE A 128 4.52 3.70 -15.94
C ILE A 128 5.93 3.36 -15.45
N GLN A 129 6.81 4.36 -15.31
CA GLN A 129 8.18 4.12 -14.86
C GLN A 129 8.25 3.52 -13.44
N ILE A 130 7.36 3.97 -12.54
CA ILE A 130 7.26 3.41 -11.19
C ILE A 130 6.82 1.94 -11.25
N VAL A 131 5.79 1.63 -12.05
CA VAL A 131 5.27 0.27 -12.21
C VAL A 131 6.33 -0.64 -12.85
N GLU A 132 7.06 -0.18 -13.86
CA GLU A 132 8.16 -0.91 -14.48
C GLU A 132 9.31 -1.20 -13.51
N SER A 133 9.65 -0.23 -12.66
CA SER A 133 10.66 -0.40 -11.61
C SER A 133 10.22 -1.44 -10.57
N GLN A 134 8.97 -1.37 -10.12
CA GLN A 134 8.40 -2.34 -9.17
C GLN A 134 8.34 -3.74 -9.77
N SER A 135 7.91 -3.86 -11.03
CA SER A 135 7.87 -5.13 -11.76
C SER A 135 9.27 -5.74 -11.87
N SER A 136 10.27 -4.93 -12.25
CA SER A 136 11.67 -5.35 -12.33
C SER A 136 12.21 -5.83 -10.98
N GLN A 137 11.89 -5.12 -9.89
CA GLN A 137 12.29 -5.51 -8.54
C GLN A 137 11.62 -6.82 -8.09
N ILE A 138 10.34 -7.01 -8.40
CA ILE A 138 9.61 -8.25 -8.11
C ILE A 138 10.23 -9.43 -8.89
N LEU A 139 10.51 -9.24 -10.18
CA LEU A 139 11.19 -10.26 -11.01
C LEU A 139 12.57 -10.61 -10.46
N GLN A 140 13.34 -9.62 -10.02
CA GLN A 140 14.63 -9.87 -9.39
C GLN A 140 14.49 -10.69 -8.11
N ASN A 141 13.52 -10.37 -7.26
CA ASN A 141 13.25 -11.13 -6.03
C ASN A 141 12.81 -12.57 -6.34
N ILE A 142 11.97 -12.75 -7.36
CA ILE A 142 11.55 -14.08 -7.82
C ILE A 142 12.76 -14.88 -8.29
N ASN A 143 13.61 -14.30 -9.15
CA ASN A 143 14.81 -14.97 -9.64
C ASN A 143 15.77 -15.33 -8.50
N SER A 144 16.02 -14.41 -7.56
CA SER A 144 16.84 -14.70 -6.37
C SER A 144 16.26 -15.86 -5.55
N THR A 145 14.93 -15.88 -5.36
CA THR A 145 14.26 -16.95 -4.62
C THR A 145 14.34 -18.28 -5.38
N ILE A 146 14.19 -18.26 -6.71
CA ILE A 146 14.36 -19.45 -7.55
C ILE A 146 15.79 -19.96 -7.47
N ASP A 147 16.79 -19.08 -7.51
CA ASP A 147 18.20 -19.45 -7.39
C ASP A 147 18.49 -20.05 -6.01
N GLU A 148 17.98 -19.45 -4.93
CA GLU A 148 18.09 -20.00 -3.57
C GLU A 148 17.41 -21.37 -3.43
N LEU A 149 16.21 -21.53 -3.99
CA LEU A 149 15.49 -22.81 -3.98
C LEU A 149 16.12 -23.85 -4.91
N SER A 150 16.72 -23.42 -6.01
CA SER A 150 17.48 -24.25 -6.94
C SER A 150 18.77 -24.72 -6.28
N ASP A 151 19.48 -23.86 -5.57
CA ASP A 151 20.62 -24.22 -4.73
C ASP A 151 20.22 -25.19 -3.62
N LEU A 152 19.00 -25.09 -3.08
CA LEU A 152 18.48 -26.03 -2.09
C LEU A 152 18.08 -27.38 -2.71
N LYS A 153 17.49 -27.36 -3.91
CA LYS A 153 17.00 -28.55 -4.63
C LYS A 153 18.12 -29.33 -5.31
N TYR A 154 19.12 -28.63 -5.82
CA TYR A 154 20.28 -29.18 -6.50
C TYR A 154 21.56 -29.11 -5.67
N GLY A 155 21.44 -28.70 -4.40
CA GLY A 155 22.43 -28.79 -3.33
C GLY A 155 23.83 -28.95 -3.87
N LYS A 156 24.49 -27.82 -4.19
CA LYS A 156 25.88 -27.70 -4.68
C LYS A 156 26.59 -29.05 -4.67
N LEU A 157 26.95 -29.56 -5.86
CA LEU A 157 27.89 -30.64 -6.19
C LEU A 157 28.68 -31.30 -5.03
N LEU A 158 29.17 -30.47 -4.10
CA LEU A 158 29.69 -30.82 -2.77
C LEU A 158 28.86 -31.83 -1.96
N PHE A 159 27.52 -31.75 -1.93
CA PHE A 159 26.71 -32.67 -1.12
C PHE A 159 26.79 -34.11 -1.64
N MET A 160 26.76 -34.29 -2.97
CA MET A 160 26.93 -35.60 -3.59
C MET A 160 28.34 -36.16 -3.43
N SER A 161 29.38 -35.33 -3.57
CA SER A 161 30.75 -35.76 -3.30
C SER A 161 30.98 -36.12 -1.83
N SER A 162 30.37 -35.38 -0.89
CA SER A 162 30.47 -35.68 0.55
C SER A 162 29.74 -36.97 0.93
N ILE A 163 28.60 -37.28 0.28
CA ILE A 163 27.92 -38.57 0.45
C ILE A 163 28.80 -39.71 -0.09
N GLU A 164 29.38 -39.54 -1.28
CA GLU A 164 30.21 -40.59 -1.88
C GLU A 164 31.48 -40.86 -1.06
N GLU A 165 32.10 -39.81 -0.51
CA GLU A 165 33.26 -39.92 0.38
C GLU A 165 32.89 -40.59 1.72
N ALA A 166 31.72 -40.27 2.27
CA ALA A 166 31.19 -40.96 3.46
C ALA A 166 30.92 -42.45 3.19
N CYS A 167 30.31 -42.79 2.06
CA CYS A 167 30.09 -44.19 1.65
C CYS A 167 31.41 -44.96 1.52
N LYS A 168 32.41 -44.39 0.84
CA LYS A 168 33.75 -45.03 0.73
C LYS A 168 34.45 -45.18 2.08
N SER A 169 34.26 -44.23 2.99
CA SER A 169 34.79 -44.34 4.36
C SER A 169 34.12 -45.48 5.13
N LEU A 170 32.81 -45.65 5.01
CA LEU A 170 32.04 -46.75 5.60
C LEU A 170 32.43 -48.12 5.05
N GLU A 171 32.57 -48.26 3.73
CA GLU A 171 33.02 -49.51 3.09
C GLU A 171 34.43 -49.91 3.56
N ASN A 172 35.33 -48.95 3.69
CA ASN A 172 36.67 -49.18 4.22
C ASN A 172 36.66 -49.57 5.70
N LEU A 173 35.73 -49.03 6.49
CA LEU A 173 35.54 -49.42 7.89
C LEU A 173 35.02 -50.86 7.98
N GLU A 174 34.01 -51.20 7.16
CA GLU A 174 33.42 -52.53 7.09
C GLU A 174 34.46 -53.58 6.68
N GLN A 175 35.25 -53.33 5.64
CA GLN A 175 36.37 -54.17 5.23
C GLN A 175 37.40 -54.36 6.36
N ASN A 176 37.75 -53.30 7.08
CA ASN A 176 38.67 -53.40 8.22
C ASN A 176 38.10 -54.23 9.38
N ILE A 177 36.79 -54.14 9.63
CA ILE A 177 36.12 -54.94 10.67
C ILE A 177 36.10 -56.41 10.24
N ILE A 178 35.71 -56.71 8.99
CA ILE A 178 35.70 -58.07 8.45
C ILE A 178 37.10 -58.69 8.50
N ASN A 179 38.13 -57.95 8.08
CA ASN A 179 39.52 -58.42 8.11
C ASN A 179 40.07 -58.63 9.53
N LYS A 180 39.55 -57.92 10.54
CA LYS A 180 39.90 -58.14 11.95
C LYS A 180 39.12 -59.26 12.62
N VAL A 181 37.94 -59.61 12.11
CA VAL A 181 37.10 -60.70 12.64
C VAL A 181 37.45 -62.06 12.00
N SER A 182 38.06 -62.07 10.81
CA SER A 182 38.56 -63.28 10.14
C SER A 182 39.96 -63.75 10.58
N ILE A 183 40.47 -63.27 11.73
CA ILE A 183 41.69 -63.76 12.41
C ILE A 183 41.26 -64.42 13.72
#